data_AF-A0A661QDZ7-F1
#
_entry.id   AF-A0A661QDZ7-F1
#
_cell.length_a   1.000
_cell.length_b   1.000
_cell.length_c   1.000
_cell.angle_alpha   90.00
_cell.angle_beta   90.00
_cell.angle_gamma   90.00
#
_symmetry.space_group_name_H-M   'P 1'
#
loop_
_entity.id
_entity.type
_entity.pdbx_description
1 polymer ?
#
loop_
_entity_poly.entity_id
_entity_poly.type
_entity_poly.pdbx_seq_one_letter_code
_entity_poly.pdbx_strand_id
1 'polypeptide(L)'
;QGLNNSPPTEYAQAVCKTNGFDISYHRSRSLKGKELLKSDLILCMEPVHKRFIQIFFPWYEERVGLLGAWPDRETRKSSIEDPMGGSYKKYLKIFGIIKIHIERIIPLL
;
A
#
# COMPACT_ATOMS: atom_id res chain seq x y z
N GLN A 1 -5.88 -6.77 12.65
CA GLN A 1 -7.02 -6.19 11.90
C GLN A 1 -6.97 -4.69 12.10
N GLY A 2 -7.07 -3.90 11.03
CA GLY A 2 -7.15 -2.44 11.15
C GLY A 2 -8.53 -2.02 11.63
N LEU A 3 -8.59 -1.30 12.75
CA LEU A 3 -9.82 -0.65 13.21
C LEU A 3 -10.19 0.45 12.21
N ASN A 4 -11.48 0.63 11.90
CA ASN A 4 -11.92 1.77 11.11
C ASN A 4 -11.67 3.07 11.86
N ASN A 5 -11.37 4.13 11.13
CA ASN A 5 -11.17 5.50 11.62
C ASN A 5 -10.00 5.67 12.61
N SER A 6 -8.99 4.81 12.53
CA SER A 6 -7.77 4.94 13.31
C SER A 6 -6.72 5.79 12.57
N PRO A 7 -5.91 6.59 13.29
CA PRO A 7 -4.78 7.28 12.69
C PRO A 7 -3.70 6.27 12.26
N PRO A 8 -2.72 6.67 11.43
CA PRO A 8 -1.54 5.85 11.19
C PRO A 8 -0.80 5.58 12.50
N THR A 9 -0.05 4.47 12.58
CA THR A 9 0.75 4.16 13.77
C THR A 9 1.79 5.24 14.03
N GLU A 10 2.17 5.42 15.30
CA GLU A 10 3.13 6.46 15.70
C GLU A 10 4.46 6.36 14.94
N TYR A 11 4.97 5.14 14.75
CA TYR A 11 6.18 4.93 13.96
C TYR A 11 6.01 5.26 12.47
N ALA A 12 4.85 4.98 11.86
CA ALA A 12 4.59 5.40 10.50
C ALA A 12 4.59 6.94 10.38
N GLN A 13 3.92 7.63 11.31
CA GLN A 13 3.89 9.09 11.36
C GLN A 13 5.29 9.68 11.54
N ALA A 14 6.07 9.16 12.49
CA ALA A 14 7.43 9.62 12.77
C ALA A 14 8.37 9.42 11.57
N VAL A 15 8.36 8.23 10.94
CA VAL A 15 9.18 7.96 9.75
C VAL A 15 8.78 8.88 8.60
N CYS A 16 7.49 9.02 8.31
CA CYS A 16 7.02 9.88 7.21
C CYS A 16 7.39 11.35 7.47
N LYS A 17 7.17 11.85 8.68
CA LYS A 17 7.47 13.24 9.06
C LYS A 17 8.95 13.57 8.92
N THR A 18 9.85 12.69 9.38
CA THR A 18 11.31 12.86 9.21
C THR A 18 11.72 12.88 7.73
N ASN A 19 10.93 12.26 6.85
CA ASN A 19 11.16 12.25 5.41
C ASN A 19 10.35 13.31 4.64
N GLY A 20 9.73 14.27 5.33
CA GLY A 20 9.01 15.39 4.72
C GLY A 20 7.54 15.13 4.37
N PHE A 21 6.94 14.05 4.87
CA PHE A 21 5.55 13.68 4.58
C PHE A 21 4.69 13.71 5.86
N ASP A 22 3.67 14.57 5.90
CA ASP A 22 2.67 14.57 6.97
C ASP A 22 1.49 13.66 6.63
N ILE A 23 1.38 12.53 7.33
CA ILE A 23 0.28 11.57 7.19
C ILE A 23 -0.70 11.61 8.36
N SER A 24 -0.56 12.54 9.31
CA SER A 24 -1.33 12.59 10.57
C SER A 24 -2.85 12.73 10.36
N TYR A 25 -3.27 13.27 9.21
CA TYR A 25 -4.67 13.42 8.82
C TYR A 25 -5.29 12.15 8.22
N HIS A 26 -4.49 11.15 7.85
CA HIS A 26 -5.02 9.90 7.29
C HIS A 26 -5.87 9.16 8.34
N ARG A 27 -6.95 8.52 7.88
CA ARG A 27 -7.78 7.64 8.70
C ARG A 27 -8.03 6.34 7.97
N SER A 28 -7.77 5.24 8.66
CA SER A 28 -8.06 3.90 8.16
C SER A 28 -9.54 3.75 7.87
N ARG A 29 -9.87 2.95 6.86
CA ARG A 29 -11.24 2.69 6.44
C ARG A 29 -11.31 1.38 5.67
N SER A 30 -12.42 0.66 5.82
CA SER A 30 -12.70 -0.52 5.01
C SER A 30 -12.78 -0.14 3.53
N LEU A 31 -12.32 -1.05 2.68
CA LEU A 31 -12.43 -0.92 1.24
C LEU A 31 -13.91 -0.87 0.82
N LYS A 32 -14.26 0.08 -0.04
CA LYS A 32 -15.62 0.22 -0.57
C LYS A 32 -15.60 -0.06 -2.06
N GLY A 33 -16.42 -1.01 -2.54
CA GLY A 33 -16.46 -1.37 -3.96
C GLY A 33 -16.73 -0.18 -4.90
N LYS A 34 -17.52 0.80 -4.46
CA LYS A 34 -17.80 2.04 -5.23
C LYS A 34 -16.57 2.91 -5.51
N GLU A 35 -15.51 2.77 -4.74
CA GLU A 35 -14.27 3.51 -4.94
C GLU A 35 -13.34 2.76 -5.89
N LEU A 36 -13.33 1.43 -5.81
CA LEU A 36 -12.65 0.59 -6.81
C LEU A 36 -13.17 0.89 -8.22
N LEU A 37 -14.48 1.14 -8.38
CA LEU A 37 -15.09 1.59 -9.64
C LEU A 37 -14.49 2.89 -10.19
N LYS A 38 -14.04 3.79 -9.31
CA LYS A 38 -13.50 5.11 -9.69
C LYS A 38 -11.98 5.08 -9.87
N SER A 39 -11.33 3.96 -9.57
CA SER A 39 -9.89 3.81 -9.68
C SER A 39 -9.52 3.19 -11.02
N ASP A 40 -8.66 3.87 -11.77
CA ASP A 40 -8.05 3.32 -12.99
C ASP A 40 -6.90 2.36 -12.67
N LEU A 41 -6.28 2.53 -11.49
CA LEU A 41 -5.19 1.69 -10.98
C LEU A 41 -5.34 1.47 -9.47
N ILE A 42 -5.19 0.21 -9.03
CA ILE A 42 -5.21 -0.20 -7.63
C ILE A 42 -3.90 -0.92 -7.32
N LEU A 43 -3.12 -0.38 -6.38
CA LEU A 43 -1.83 -0.94 -5.98
C LEU A 43 -1.89 -1.51 -4.57
N CYS A 44 -1.69 -2.81 -4.48
CA CYS A 44 -1.63 -3.58 -3.24
C CYS A 44 -0.19 -3.74 -2.73
N MET A 45 -0.03 -3.89 -1.41
CA MET A 45 1.29 -4.14 -0.80
C MET A 45 1.70 -5.61 -0.85
N GLU A 46 0.76 -6.53 -0.67
CA GLU A 46 1.03 -7.98 -0.55
C GLU A 46 0.07 -8.80 -1.44
N PRO A 47 0.47 -9.99 -1.91
CA PRO A 47 -0.37 -10.86 -2.74
C PRO A 47 -1.73 -11.18 -2.13
N VAL A 48 -1.82 -11.29 -0.80
CA VAL A 48 -3.08 -11.56 -0.09
C VAL A 48 -4.09 -10.42 -0.26
N HIS A 49 -3.64 -9.16 -0.32
CA HIS A 49 -4.50 -8.00 -0.58
C HIS A 49 -5.05 -8.03 -2.00
N LYS A 50 -4.19 -8.30 -2.99
CA LYS A 50 -4.61 -8.46 -4.39
C LYS A 50 -5.62 -9.59 -4.55
N ARG A 51 -5.33 -10.77 -3.97
CA ARG A 51 -6.23 -11.93 -4.01
C ARG A 51 -7.58 -11.66 -3.36
N PHE A 52 -7.60 -10.93 -2.24
CA PHE A 52 -8.85 -10.49 -1.62
C PHE A 52 -9.69 -9.66 -2.61
N ILE A 53 -9.09 -8.67 -3.27
CA ILE A 53 -9.81 -7.84 -4.24
C ILE A 53 -10.30 -8.67 -5.43
N GLN A 54 -9.48 -9.56 -5.98
CA GLN A 54 -9.89 -10.43 -7.10
C GLN A 54 -11.05 -11.36 -6.75
N ILE A 55 -11.09 -11.91 -5.53
CA ILE A 55 -12.18 -12.81 -5.10
C ILE A 55 -13.48 -12.04 -4.87
N PHE A 56 -13.42 -10.91 -4.17
CA PHE A 56 -14.63 -10.19 -3.76
C PHE A 56 -15.10 -9.15 -4.79
N PHE A 57 -14.22 -8.77 -5.72
CA PHE A 57 -14.47 -7.77 -6.76
C PHE A 57 -13.82 -8.17 -8.10
N PRO A 58 -14.20 -9.32 -8.68
CA PRO A 58 -13.54 -9.90 -9.86
C PRO A 58 -13.53 -8.97 -11.09
N TRP A 59 -14.52 -8.08 -11.22
CA TRP A 59 -14.61 -7.12 -12.33
C TRP A 59 -13.46 -6.09 -12.40
N TYR A 60 -12.58 -6.02 -11.39
CA TYR A 60 -11.43 -5.10 -11.37
C TYR A 60 -10.08 -5.79 -11.54
N GLU A 61 -10.04 -7.08 -11.84
CA GLU A 61 -8.80 -7.88 -11.86
C GLU A 61 -7.67 -7.25 -12.67
N GLU A 62 -7.96 -6.71 -13.85
CA GLU A 62 -6.96 -6.13 -14.75
C GLU A 62 -6.34 -4.82 -14.22
N ARG A 63 -7.00 -4.16 -13.27
CA ARG A 63 -6.57 -2.87 -12.69
C ARG A 63 -5.86 -3.02 -11.35
N VAL A 64 -5.73 -4.25 -10.83
CA VAL A 64 -5.15 -4.53 -9.52
C VAL A 64 -3.76 -5.13 -9.68
N GLY A 65 -2.73 -4.41 -9.22
CA GLY A 65 -1.34 -4.85 -9.22
C GLY A 65 -0.70 -4.79 -7.83
N LEU A 66 0.49 -5.36 -7.69
CA LEU A 66 1.35 -5.10 -6.53
C LEU A 66 2.23 -3.87 -6.77
N LEU A 67 2.32 -2.97 -5.78
CA LEU A 67 3.22 -1.80 -5.84
C LEU A 67 4.67 -2.25 -6.12
N GLY A 68 5.09 -3.35 -5.52
CA GLY A 68 6.43 -3.92 -5.70
C GLY A 68 6.67 -4.64 -7.03
N ALA A 69 5.70 -4.68 -7.93
CA ALA A 69 5.82 -5.32 -9.25
C ALA A 69 5.47 -4.35 -10.38
N TRP A 70 4.32 -3.68 -10.30
CA TRP A 70 3.72 -2.91 -11.39
C TRP A 70 4.68 -1.89 -12.03
N PRO A 71 4.72 -1.75 -13.37
CA PRO A 71 3.93 -2.49 -14.38
C PRO A 71 4.51 -3.86 -14.74
N ASP A 72 5.64 -4.24 -14.15
CA ASP A 72 6.32 -5.49 -14.45
C ASP A 72 5.60 -6.72 -13.87
N ARG A 73 6.08 -7.90 -14.26
CA ARG A 73 5.56 -9.18 -13.77
C ARG A 73 5.86 -9.38 -12.29
N GLU A 74 4.85 -9.83 -11.55
CA GLU A 74 4.97 -10.16 -10.12
C GLU A 74 5.98 -11.30 -9.88
N THR A 75 6.83 -11.10 -8.87
CA THR A 75 7.79 -12.11 -8.40
C THR A 75 7.62 -12.34 -6.89
N ARG A 76 8.29 -13.36 -6.34
CA ARG A 76 8.34 -13.58 -4.89
C ARG A 76 8.88 -12.38 -4.10
N LYS A 77 9.63 -11.48 -4.74
CA LYS A 77 10.21 -10.28 -4.11
C LYS A 77 9.29 -9.04 -4.18
N SER A 78 8.14 -9.15 -4.84
CA SER A 78 7.23 -8.02 -5.06
C SER A 78 6.33 -7.70 -3.85
N SER A 79 6.35 -8.54 -2.82
CA SER A 79 5.58 -8.33 -1.59
C SER A 79 6.27 -7.33 -0.68
N ILE A 80 5.52 -6.31 -0.25
CA ILE A 80 5.94 -5.31 0.73
C ILE A 80 5.24 -5.63 2.05
N GLU A 81 6.00 -6.18 3.00
CA GLU A 81 5.47 -6.62 4.29
C GLU A 81 4.91 -5.48 5.15
N ASP A 82 3.83 -5.77 5.89
CA ASP A 82 3.32 -4.87 6.93
C ASP A 82 4.35 -4.67 8.08
N PRO A 83 4.76 -3.42 8.38
CA PRO A 83 5.66 -3.11 9.49
C PRO A 83 4.98 -3.14 10.87
N MET A 84 3.64 -3.26 10.94
CA MET A 84 2.88 -3.21 12.17
C MET A 84 3.37 -4.22 13.22
N GLY A 85 3.46 -3.79 14.49
CA GLY A 85 4.03 -4.57 15.59
C GLY A 85 5.56 -4.71 15.57
N GLY A 86 6.24 -4.20 14.54
CA GLY A 86 7.70 -4.22 14.43
C GLY A 86 8.40 -3.04 15.09
N SER A 87 9.73 -3.04 14.99
CA SER A 87 10.58 -1.94 15.48
C SER A 87 10.54 -0.73 14.54
N TYR A 88 10.92 0.45 15.05
CA TYR A 88 11.10 1.66 14.23
C TYR A 88 12.00 1.43 13.00
N LYS A 89 13.06 0.62 13.13
CA LYS A 89 13.93 0.22 12.02
C LYS A 89 13.18 -0.56 10.92
N LYS A 90 12.19 -1.38 11.29
CA LYS A 90 11.32 -2.07 10.31
C LYS A 90 10.49 -1.06 9.52
N TYR A 91 9.91 -0.06 10.19
CA TYR A 91 9.17 1.02 9.52
C TYR A 91 10.05 1.82 8.56
N LEU A 92 11.27 2.19 8.95
CA LEU A 92 12.23 2.86 8.06
C LEU A 92 12.54 2.03 6.81
N LYS A 93 12.78 0.72 6.99
CA LYS A 93 13.04 -0.20 5.88
C LYS A 93 11.86 -0.25 4.91
N ILE A 94 10.64 -0.43 5.43
CA ILE A 94 9.44 -0.52 4.59
C ILE A 94 9.14 0.81 3.90
N PHE A 95 9.33 1.95 4.58
CA PHE A 95 9.21 3.27 3.95
C PHE A 95 10.15 3.42 2.77
N GLY A 96 11.43 3.02 2.92
CA GLY A 96 12.40 3.06 1.82
C GLY A 96 11.98 2.19 0.63
N ILE A 97 11.46 0.98 0.88
CA ILE A 97 10.96 0.09 -0.18
C ILE A 97 9.77 0.73 -0.91
N ILE A 98 8.80 1.27 -0.17
CA ILE A 98 7.64 1.96 -0.76
C ILE A 98 8.11 3.15 -1.61
N LYS A 99 9.01 3.98 -1.08
CA LYS A 99 9.53 5.15 -1.78
C LYS A 99 10.20 4.77 -3.11
N ILE A 100 11.07 3.77 -3.12
CA ILE A 100 11.72 3.27 -4.34
C ILE A 100 10.68 2.85 -5.39
N HIS A 101 9.64 2.11 -4.98
CA HIS A 101 8.61 1.68 -5.92
C HIS A 101 7.73 2.83 -6.41
N ILE A 102 7.39 3.79 -5.55
CA ILE A 102 6.65 5.00 -5.93
C ILE A 102 7.45 5.81 -6.95
N GLU A 103 8.73 6.08 -6.68
CA GLU A 103 9.61 6.83 -7.60
C GLU A 103 9.78 6.11 -8.94
N ARG A 104 9.83 4.78 -8.95
CA ARG A 104 9.85 3.97 -10.17
C ARG A 104 8.60 4.14 -11.02
N ILE A 105 7.41 4.21 -10.40
CA ILE A 105 6.13 4.18 -11.13
C ILE A 105 5.59 5.56 -11.49
N ILE A 106 5.95 6.62 -10.76
CA ILE A 106 5.47 7.99 -11.01
C ILE A 106 5.64 8.42 -12.48
N PRO A 107 6.76 8.17 -13.17
CA PRO A 107 6.93 8.57 -14.57
C PRO A 107 6.01 7.86 -15.57
N LEU A 108 5.31 6.82 -15.14
CA LEU A 108 4.40 6.00 -15.98
C LEU A 108 2.93 6.39 -15.79
N LEU A 109 2.63 7.28 -14.84
CA LEU A 109 1.29 7.80 -14.52
C LEU A 109 1.10 9.17 -15.16
#